data_AF-A0A951XS50-F1
#
_entry.id   AF-A0A951XS50-F1
#
_cell.length_a   1.000
_cell.length_b   1.000
_cell.length_c   1.000
_cell.angle_alpha   90.00
_cell.angle_beta   90.00
_cell.angle_gamma   90.00
#
_symmetry.space_group_name_H-M   'P 1'
#
loop_
_entity.id
_entity.type
_entity.pdbx_description
1 polymer ?
#
loop_
_entity_poly.entity_id
_entity_poly.type
_entity_poly.pdbx_seq_one_letter_code
_entity_poly.pdbx_strand_id
1 'polypeptide(L)' 'MTSDDMRRWRKSMGFTQRAAAAELGIALPTYQAMERGTAWATGKPVEIDRRTALACAALRAGLAPEGGG' A
#
# COMPACT_ATOMS: atom_id res chain seq x y z
N MET A 1 3.52 0.19 9.76
CA MET A 1 2.88 -0.90 9.00
C MET A 1 4.00 -1.76 8.45
N THR A 2 3.99 -3.06 8.73
CA THR A 2 4.93 -4.04 8.15
C THR A 2 4.42 -4.52 6.78
N SER A 3 5.27 -5.26 6.03
CA SER A 3 4.84 -5.91 4.79
C SER A 3 3.68 -6.89 5.00
N ASP A 4 3.68 -7.60 6.13
CA ASP A 4 2.58 -8.49 6.51
C ASP A 4 1.29 -7.71 6.85
N ASP A 5 1.40 -6.61 7.58
CA ASP A 5 0.25 -5.72 7.84
C ASP A 5 -0.36 -5.20 6.52
N MET A 6 0.48 -4.85 5.55
CA MET A 6 0.02 -4.37 4.23
C MET A 6 -0.70 -5.48 3.45
N ARG A 7 -0.17 -6.71 3.47
CA ARG A 7 -0.83 -7.88 2.89
C ARG A 7 -2.18 -8.15 3.56
N ARG A 8 -2.25 -8.07 4.88
CA ARG A 8 -3.50 -8.26 5.65
C ARG A 8 -4.51 -7.17 5.30
N TRP A 9 -4.08 -5.91 5.28
CA TRP A 9 -4.93 -4.78 4.90
C TRP A 9 -5.53 -4.98 3.50
N ARG A 10 -4.70 -5.30 2.49
CA ARG A 10 -5.20 -5.53 1.13
C ARG A 10 -6.24 -6.63 1.08
N LYS A 11 -5.96 -7.76 1.75
CA LYS A 11 -6.90 -8.89 1.82
C LYS A 11 -8.20 -8.49 2.52
N SER A 12 -8.15 -7.73 3.62
CA SER A 12 -9.36 -7.27 4.32
C SER A 12 -10.20 -6.31 3.49
N MET A 13 -9.56 -5.52 2.62
CA MET A 13 -10.25 -4.62 1.69
C MET A 13 -10.78 -5.36 0.44
N GLY A 14 -10.48 -6.64 0.26
CA GLY A 14 -10.87 -7.39 -0.94
C GLY A 14 -10.13 -6.96 -2.22
N PHE A 15 -9.01 -6.23 -2.09
CA PHE A 15 -8.30 -5.68 -3.24
C PHE A 15 -7.33 -6.67 -3.89
N THR A 16 -7.24 -6.61 -5.22
CA THR A 16 -6.07 -7.10 -5.95
C THR A 16 -4.87 -6.18 -5.68
N GLN A 17 -3.64 -6.64 -5.92
CA GLN A 17 -2.45 -5.77 -5.75
C GLN A 17 -2.52 -4.54 -6.67
N ARG A 18 -3.07 -4.69 -7.88
CA ARG A 18 -3.28 -3.58 -8.83
C ARG A 18 -4.32 -2.59 -8.34
N ALA A 19 -5.44 -3.07 -7.80
CA ALA A 19 -6.46 -2.19 -7.22
C ALA A 19 -5.90 -1.43 -6.01
N ALA A 20 -5.23 -2.13 -5.09
CA ALA A 20 -4.62 -1.49 -3.93
C ALA A 20 -3.57 -0.42 -4.30
N ALA A 21 -2.77 -0.66 -5.34
CA ALA A 21 -1.83 0.32 -5.87
C ALA A 21 -2.55 1.57 -6.43
N ALA A 22 -3.65 1.37 -7.15
CA ALA A 22 -4.47 2.46 -7.70
C ALA A 22 -5.12 3.31 -6.59
N GLU A 23 -5.73 2.67 -5.58
CA GLU A 23 -6.34 3.35 -4.43
C GLU A 23 -5.31 4.16 -3.62
N LEU A 24 -4.06 3.68 -3.55
CA LEU A 24 -2.97 4.38 -2.88
C LEU A 24 -2.27 5.41 -3.79
N GLY A 25 -2.62 5.49 -5.07
CA GLY A 25 -1.97 6.40 -6.03
C GLY A 25 -0.49 6.08 -6.30
N ILE A 26 -0.08 4.81 -6.20
CA ILE A 26 1.31 4.39 -6.43
C ILE A 26 1.41 3.38 -7.58
N ALA A 27 2.61 3.25 -8.16
CA ALA A 27 2.87 2.25 -9.19
C ALA A 27 2.77 0.82 -8.63
N LEU A 28 2.23 -0.12 -9.42
CA LEU A 28 2.11 -1.53 -9.03
C LEU A 28 3.44 -2.18 -8.58
N PRO A 29 4.59 -1.96 -9.25
CA PRO A 29 5.86 -2.52 -8.78
C PRO A 29 6.27 -2.01 -7.40
N THR A 30 5.96 -0.75 -7.08
CA THR A 30 6.20 -0.14 -5.76
C THR A 30 5.36 -0.84 -4.70
N TYR A 31 4.06 -1.02 -4.97
CA TYR A 31 3.15 -1.75 -4.09
C TYR A 31 3.65 -3.19 -3.86
N GLN A 32 4.04 -3.89 -4.91
CA GLN A 32 4.56 -5.26 -4.83
C GLN A 32 5.85 -5.35 -4.00
N ALA A 33 6.74 -4.38 -4.13
CA ALA A 33 7.96 -4.30 -3.32
C ALA A 33 7.65 -4.10 -1.83
N MET A 34 6.65 -3.26 -1.51
CA MET A 34 6.16 -3.04 -0.14
C MET A 34 5.53 -4.30 0.46
N GLU A 35 4.65 -4.99 -0.28
CA GLU A 35 3.99 -6.22 0.20
C GLU A 35 4.97 -7.40 0.33
N ARG A 36 6.05 -7.41 -0.45
CA ARG A 36 7.16 -8.35 -0.29
C ARG A 36 8.10 -7.96 0.86
N GLY A 37 8.20 -6.68 1.19
CA GLY A 37 9.16 -6.14 2.16
C GLY A 37 10.58 -6.00 1.61
N THR A 38 10.79 -6.06 0.30
CA THR A 38 12.13 -5.98 -0.33
C THR A 38 12.05 -5.28 -1.68
N ALA A 39 13.01 -4.41 -1.98
CA ALA A 39 13.08 -3.66 -3.24
C ALA A 39 13.67 -4.52 -4.35
N TRP A 40 13.05 -4.50 -5.54
CA TRP A 40 13.49 -5.33 -6.67
C TRP A 40 14.88 -4.94 -7.19
N ALA A 41 15.17 -3.64 -7.25
CA ALA A 41 16.41 -3.13 -7.84
C ALA A 41 17.65 -3.32 -6.94
N THR A 42 17.47 -3.31 -5.61
CA THR A 42 18.60 -3.25 -4.67
C THR A 42 18.64 -4.41 -3.68
N GLY A 43 17.59 -5.23 -3.61
CA GLY A 43 17.47 -6.29 -2.60
C GLY A 43 17.35 -5.78 -1.16
N LYS A 44 17.25 -4.46 -0.95
CA LYS A 44 17.16 -3.86 0.37
C LYS A 44 15.74 -4.00 0.94
N PRO A 45 15.58 -4.05 2.27
CA PRO A 45 14.28 -3.96 2.91
C PRO A 45 13.50 -2.73 2.43
N VAL A 46 12.21 -2.90 2.18
CA VAL A 46 11.30 -1.78 1.88
C VAL A 46 10.56 -1.45 3.15
N GLU A 47 10.86 -0.28 3.71
CA GLU A 47 10.06 0.28 4.79
C GLU A 47 8.82 0.97 4.22
N ILE A 48 7.68 0.72 4.85
CA ILE A 48 6.44 1.41 4.51
C ILE A 48 6.36 2.68 5.36
N ASP A 49 6.40 3.83 4.69
CA ASP A 49 6.41 5.11 5.37
C ASP A 49 5.08 5.41 6.09
N ARG A 50 5.14 6.37 7.01
CA ARG A 50 3.97 6.77 7.81
C ARG A 50 2.82 7.28 6.94
N ARG A 51 3.12 7.94 5.80
CA ARG A 51 2.09 8.47 4.89
C ARG A 51 1.28 7.34 4.26
N THR A 52 1.95 6.29 3.78
CA THR A 52 1.32 5.09 3.22
C THR A 52 0.50 4.37 4.28
N ALA A 53 1.03 4.22 5.49
CA ALA A 53 0.29 3.61 6.59
C ALA A 53 -0.99 4.38 6.96
N LEU A 54 -0.93 5.72 6.94
CA LEU A 54 -2.10 6.58 7.16
C LEU A 54 -3.10 6.49 6.01
N ALA A 55 -2.64 6.46 4.76
CA ALA A 55 -3.50 6.27 3.58
C ALA A 55 -4.26 4.94 3.65
N CYS A 56 -3.61 3.83 4.01
CA CYS A 56 -4.29 2.55 4.23
C CYS A 56 -5.37 2.63 5.33
N ALA A 57 -5.08 3.37 6.42
CA ALA A 57 -6.05 3.58 7.48
C ALA A 57 -7.25 4.42 7.02
N ALA A 58 -7.01 5.48 6.25
CA ALA A 58 -8.03 6.34 5.67
C ALA A 58 -8.96 5.54 4.73
N LEU A 59 -8.39 4.77 3.79
CA LEU A 59 -9.15 3.93 2.87
C LEU A 59 -10.04 2.92 3.60
N ARG A 60 -9.51 2.27 4.64
CA ARG A 60 -10.29 1.33 5.47
C ARG A 60 -11.42 2.02 6.25
N ALA A 61 -11.24 3.29 6.60
CA ALA A 61 -12.27 4.11 7.22
C ALA A 61 -13.27 4.70 6.20
N GLY A 62 -13.10 4.44 4.90
CA GLY A 62 -13.94 5.01 3.84
C GLY A 62 -13.67 6.49 3.55
N LEU A 63 -12.49 6.99 3.93
CA LEU A 63 -12.08 8.38 3.70
C LEU A 63 -11.41 8.51 2.32
N ALA A 64 -11.72 9.60 1.62
CA ALA A 64 -11.14 9.97 0.34
C ALA A 64 -10.06 11.06 0.52
N PRO A 65 -9.09 11.18 -0.42
CA PRO A 65 -8.15 12.28 -0.42
C PRO A 65 -8.84 13.62 -0.72
N GLU A 66 -8.37 14.68 -0.06
CA GLU A 66 -8.79 16.05 -0.37
C GLU A 66 -8.37 16.43 -1.80
N GLY A 67 -9.27 17.05 -2.55
CA GLY A 67 -9.02 17.49 -3.93
C GLY A 67 -8.98 16.37 -4.98
N GLY A 68 -9.43 15.16 -4.66
CA GLY A 68 -9.54 14.04 -5.60
C GLY A 68 -10.80 14.12 -6.47
N GLY A 69 -10.61 14.39 -7.76
CA GLY A 69 -11.56 14.16 -8.85
C GLY A 69 -10.92 13.32 -9.95
#